data_AF-A0A2C5Y3C4-F1
#
_entry.id   AF-A0A2C5Y3C4-F1
#
_cell.length_a   1.000
_cell.length_b   1.000
_cell.length_c   1.000
_cell.angle_alpha   90.00
_cell.angle_beta   90.00
_cell.angle_gamma   90.00
#
_symmetry.space_group_name_H-M   'P 1'
#
loop_
_entity.id
_entity.type
_entity.pdbx_description
1 polymer ?
#
loop_
_entity_poly.entity_id
_entity_poly.type
_entity_poly.pdbx_seq_one_letter_code
_entity_poly.pdbx_strand_id
1 'polypeptide(L)'
;MLCGTRRYCEAFDGAKNRTDFAYDSARECFDDHEPEPAGGVVAAVSQPGPLLDWVQAVPEHADDCAFGIRFITEAMCGTRRYCETLATLGMARAEQRFVSKAECLAAHAPDPSKTEKQALLPWTQGRDGNRLCGIYGWREDLCGTQRYCDAVDVEPELGDGRFDSADECYAAHEPRPVGWTARNKSLRMAWHFQHSPRIRQWCVEQRFWHIACGTEGYCEGYDIDFNNTDARFESRAACLDAFEDRPMMDRVNEVERH
;
A
#
# COMPACT_ATOMS: atom_id res chain seq x y z
N MET A 1 -21.13 -0.14 0.05
CA MET A 1 -20.36 0.92 -0.64
C MET A 1 -19.24 1.36 0.28
N LEU A 2 -17.99 1.22 -0.16
CA LEU A 2 -16.77 1.28 0.67
C LEU A 2 -16.01 2.62 0.58
N CYS A 3 -16.61 3.65 -0.01
CA CYS A 3 -16.13 5.03 0.03
C CYS A 3 -17.34 5.96 0.08
N GLY A 4 -17.28 7.05 0.85
CA GLY A 4 -18.29 8.11 0.81
C GLY A 4 -18.28 8.81 -0.55
N THR A 5 -19.44 9.27 -1.02
CA THR A 5 -19.64 9.91 -2.34
C THR A 5 -18.59 10.98 -2.63
N ARG A 6 -18.19 11.76 -1.63
CA ARG A 6 -17.16 12.79 -1.79
C ARG A 6 -15.81 12.24 -2.26
N ARG A 7 -15.27 11.25 -1.56
CA ARG A 7 -13.96 10.67 -1.92
C ARG A 7 -14.02 9.90 -3.23
N TYR A 8 -15.16 9.25 -3.50
CA TYR A 8 -15.42 8.63 -4.78
C TYR A 8 -15.33 9.65 -5.91
N CYS A 9 -16.05 10.77 -5.78
CA CYS A 9 -16.05 11.83 -6.80
C CYS A 9 -14.69 12.53 -6.92
N GLU A 10 -14.03 12.89 -5.81
CA GLU A 10 -12.70 13.53 -5.84
C GLU A 10 -11.63 12.67 -6.56
N ALA A 11 -11.79 11.35 -6.57
CA ALA A 11 -10.87 10.46 -7.27
C ALA A 11 -10.89 10.64 -8.81
N PHE A 12 -11.99 11.13 -9.40
CA PHE A 12 -12.06 11.31 -10.86
C PHE A 12 -11.15 12.43 -11.39
N ASP A 13 -10.83 13.43 -10.56
CA ASP A 13 -9.89 14.50 -10.93
C ASP A 13 -8.45 14.18 -10.50
N GLY A 14 -8.27 13.46 -9.38
CA GLY A 14 -6.94 13.20 -8.79
C GLY A 14 -6.30 11.87 -9.22
N ALA A 15 -7.11 10.90 -9.60
CA ALA A 15 -6.69 9.56 -9.98
C ALA A 15 -7.76 8.93 -10.88
N LYS A 16 -8.05 9.55 -12.04
CA LYS A 16 -9.09 9.09 -12.96
C LYS A 16 -8.93 7.61 -13.30
N ASN A 17 -7.67 7.18 -13.43
CA ASN A 17 -7.29 5.79 -13.64
C ASN A 17 -7.49 4.87 -12.42
N ARG A 18 -8.01 5.32 -11.29
CA ARG A 18 -8.33 4.49 -10.11
C ARG A 18 -9.81 4.57 -9.76
N THR A 19 -10.63 5.05 -10.69
CA THR A 19 -12.09 5.09 -10.60
C THR A 19 -12.70 4.01 -11.48
N ASP A 20 -14.01 3.81 -11.41
CA ASP A 20 -14.76 2.96 -12.32
C ASP A 20 -15.04 3.63 -13.68
N PHE A 21 -14.48 4.83 -13.91
CA PHE A 21 -14.69 5.66 -15.11
C PHE A 21 -16.15 6.01 -15.38
N ALA A 22 -17.03 5.95 -14.37
CA ALA A 22 -18.43 6.33 -14.51
C ALA A 22 -18.62 7.82 -14.85
N TYR A 23 -17.64 8.66 -14.52
CA TYR A 23 -17.66 10.10 -14.72
C TYR A 23 -16.35 10.58 -15.36
N ASP A 24 -16.40 11.66 -16.13
CA ASP A 24 -15.22 12.26 -16.74
C ASP A 24 -14.44 13.19 -15.81
N SER A 25 -15.09 13.67 -14.74
CA SER A 25 -14.51 14.56 -13.73
C SER A 25 -15.20 14.41 -12.38
N ALA A 26 -14.56 14.90 -11.32
CA ALA A 26 -15.16 14.94 -9.99
C ALA A 26 -16.44 15.78 -9.99
N ARG A 27 -16.44 16.89 -10.74
CA ARG A 27 -17.59 17.78 -10.88
C ARG A 27 -18.80 17.05 -11.44
N GLU A 28 -18.62 16.31 -12.53
CA GLU A 28 -19.71 15.53 -13.14
C GLU A 28 -20.25 14.48 -12.17
N CYS A 29 -19.35 13.79 -11.46
CA CYS A 29 -19.75 12.86 -10.41
C CYS A 29 -20.59 13.53 -9.31
N PHE A 30 -20.18 14.72 -8.84
CA PHE A 30 -20.92 15.48 -7.85
C PHE A 30 -22.26 16.00 -8.35
N ASP A 31 -22.36 16.36 -9.63
CA ASP A 31 -23.61 16.84 -10.24
C ASP A 31 -24.67 15.72 -10.33
N ASP A 32 -24.24 14.45 -10.43
CA ASP A 32 -25.11 13.26 -10.54
C ASP A 32 -25.49 12.62 -9.20
N HIS A 33 -24.84 13.06 -8.11
CA HIS A 33 -25.14 12.59 -6.75
C HIS A 33 -25.92 13.64 -5.97
N GLU A 34 -26.89 13.20 -5.16
CA GLU A 34 -27.58 14.11 -4.24
C GLU A 34 -26.54 14.81 -3.34
N PRO A 35 -26.66 16.13 -3.12
CA PRO A 35 -25.78 16.83 -2.19
C PRO A 35 -25.87 16.14 -0.83
N GLU A 36 -24.73 15.99 -0.16
CA GLU A 36 -24.69 15.32 1.14
C GLU A 36 -25.82 15.86 2.03
N PRO A 37 -26.58 14.99 2.73
CA PRO A 37 -27.64 15.46 3.60
C PRO A 37 -27.05 16.53 4.52
N ALA A 38 -27.76 17.62 4.79
CA ALA A 38 -27.26 18.72 5.61
C ALA A 38 -26.93 18.35 7.09
N GLY A 39 -27.05 17.06 7.44
CA GLY A 39 -26.56 16.43 8.67
C GLY A 39 -25.43 15.41 8.44
N GLY A 40 -24.83 15.38 7.25
CA GLY A 40 -23.53 14.77 7.00
C GLY A 40 -22.58 15.37 8.01
N VAL A 41 -21.83 14.51 8.67
CA VAL A 41 -20.87 14.89 9.70
C VAL A 41 -19.84 15.77 9.01
N VAL A 42 -20.14 17.08 8.93
CA VAL A 42 -19.15 18.11 8.75
C VAL A 42 -18.11 17.72 9.78
N ALA A 43 -16.91 17.40 9.31
CA ALA A 43 -15.75 17.31 10.18
C ALA A 43 -15.76 18.63 10.93
N ALA A 44 -16.33 18.59 12.13
CA ALA A 44 -16.29 19.68 13.04
C ALA A 44 -14.80 19.86 13.22
N VAL A 45 -14.30 21.03 12.86
CA VAL A 45 -13.09 21.55 13.46
C VAL A 45 -13.36 21.42 14.96
N SER A 46 -12.85 20.34 15.56
CA SER A 46 -13.24 19.92 16.91
C SER A 46 -12.85 21.04 17.85
N GLN A 47 -13.86 21.82 18.24
CA GLN A 47 -13.90 22.54 19.50
C GLN A 47 -13.63 21.52 20.62
N PRO A 48 -13.07 21.94 21.78
CA PRO A 48 -12.32 21.09 22.69
C PRO A 48 -13.24 20.16 23.48
N GLY A 49 -13.68 19.08 22.85
CA GLY A 49 -14.13 17.89 23.54
C GLY A 49 -12.95 17.21 24.24
N PRO A 50 -13.20 16.38 25.26
CA PRO A 50 -12.14 15.55 25.82
C PRO A 50 -11.54 14.67 24.72
N LEU A 51 -10.21 14.57 24.69
CA LEU A 51 -9.51 13.65 23.80
C LEU A 51 -10.00 12.22 24.02
N LEU A 52 -10.07 11.43 22.95
CA LEU A 52 -10.38 10.01 23.02
C LEU A 52 -9.27 9.25 23.73
N ASP A 53 -9.62 8.21 24.49
CA ASP A 53 -8.64 7.39 25.19
C ASP A 53 -7.72 6.66 24.22
N TRP A 54 -6.44 6.56 24.56
CA TRP A 54 -5.49 5.77 23.78
C TRP A 54 -5.67 4.27 24.02
N VAL A 55 -6.03 3.53 22.98
CA VAL A 55 -6.21 2.08 23.02
C VAL A 55 -4.90 1.38 22.68
N GLN A 56 -4.43 0.52 23.59
CA GLN A 56 -3.28 -0.34 23.35
C GLN A 56 -3.64 -1.50 22.41
N ALA A 57 -2.71 -1.88 21.55
CA ALA A 57 -2.91 -3.02 20.65
C ALA A 57 -3.03 -4.32 21.45
N VAL A 58 -3.94 -5.21 21.03
CA VAL A 58 -4.10 -6.53 21.63
C VAL A 58 -3.10 -7.50 20.97
N PRO A 59 -2.16 -8.11 21.72
CA PRO A 59 -1.11 -8.96 21.13
C PRO A 59 -1.65 -10.17 20.34
N GLU A 60 -2.81 -10.69 20.75
CA GLU A 60 -3.51 -11.82 20.12
C GLU A 60 -3.95 -11.52 18.68
N HIS A 61 -4.00 -10.24 18.30
CA HIS A 61 -4.38 -9.78 16.97
C HIS A 61 -3.21 -9.20 16.16
N ALA A 62 -1.97 -9.33 16.62
CA ALA A 62 -0.81 -8.73 15.96
C ALA A 62 -0.69 -9.13 14.47
N ASP A 63 -0.87 -10.41 14.16
CA ASP A 63 -0.80 -10.91 12.77
C ASP A 63 -1.96 -10.39 11.91
N ASP A 64 -3.18 -10.35 12.46
CA ASP A 64 -4.36 -9.82 11.78
C ASP A 64 -4.22 -8.32 11.48
N CYS A 65 -3.65 -7.56 12.42
CA CYS A 65 -3.45 -6.12 12.30
C CYS A 65 -2.27 -5.75 11.39
N ALA A 66 -1.29 -6.63 11.24
CA ALA A 66 -0.15 -6.45 10.35
C ALA A 66 -0.45 -6.92 8.91
N PHE A 67 -1.10 -8.07 8.75
CA PHE A 67 -1.20 -8.78 7.47
C PHE A 67 -2.60 -9.31 7.12
N GLY A 68 -3.55 -9.19 8.03
CA GLY A 68 -4.88 -9.76 7.88
C GLY A 68 -5.71 -9.10 6.77
N ILE A 69 -6.61 -9.90 6.19
CA ILE A 69 -7.70 -9.42 5.33
C ILE A 69 -8.87 -8.84 6.14
N ARG A 70 -8.80 -8.92 7.47
CA ARG A 70 -9.86 -8.48 8.37
C ARG A 70 -9.90 -6.95 8.48
N PHE A 71 -11.04 -6.46 8.94
CA PHE A 71 -11.23 -5.04 9.24
C PHE A 71 -10.29 -4.61 10.37
N ILE A 72 -9.64 -3.47 10.18
CA ILE A 72 -8.77 -2.83 11.17
C ILE A 72 -9.66 -1.92 12.01
N THR A 73 -9.93 -2.33 13.24
CA THR A 73 -10.62 -1.50 14.23
C THR A 73 -9.64 -1.07 15.31
N GLU A 74 -9.91 0.08 15.91
CA GLU A 74 -9.12 0.60 17.03
C GLU A 74 -9.14 -0.37 18.23
N ALA A 75 -10.28 -0.99 18.51
CA ALA A 75 -10.41 -1.96 19.61
C ALA A 75 -9.53 -3.20 19.41
N MET A 76 -9.33 -3.65 18.17
CA MET A 76 -8.52 -4.83 17.87
C MET A 76 -7.03 -4.49 17.75
N CYS A 77 -6.72 -3.42 17.01
CA CYS A 77 -5.36 -3.10 16.58
C CYS A 77 -4.70 -1.97 17.39
N GLY A 78 -5.43 -1.34 18.30
CA GLY A 78 -4.98 -0.17 19.03
C GLY A 78 -5.01 1.11 18.19
N THR A 79 -4.99 2.26 18.89
CA THR A 79 -5.09 3.60 18.28
C THR A 79 -3.99 3.84 17.26
N ARG A 80 -2.73 3.47 17.57
CA ARG A 80 -1.59 3.67 16.67
C ARG A 80 -1.80 3.03 15.31
N ARG A 81 -2.00 1.71 15.28
CA ARG A 81 -2.12 0.96 14.02
C ARG A 81 -3.37 1.38 13.24
N TYR A 82 -4.46 1.62 13.95
CA TYR A 82 -5.70 2.10 13.36
C TYR A 82 -5.50 3.47 12.67
N CYS A 83 -4.90 4.45 13.34
CA CYS A 83 -4.62 5.75 12.73
C CYS A 83 -3.59 5.67 11.59
N GLU A 84 -2.51 4.88 11.73
CA GLU A 84 -1.50 4.67 10.67
C GLU A 84 -2.13 4.11 9.39
N THR A 85 -3.12 3.21 9.52
CA THR A 85 -3.83 2.61 8.38
C THR A 85 -4.51 3.66 7.50
N LEU A 86 -4.94 4.79 8.06
CA LEU A 86 -5.60 5.88 7.33
C LEU A 86 -4.65 6.65 6.38
N ALA A 87 -3.34 6.41 6.45
CA ALA A 87 -2.35 6.92 5.50
C ALA A 87 -2.07 5.94 4.34
N THR A 88 -2.75 4.78 4.30
CA THR A 88 -2.44 3.69 3.36
C THR A 88 -3.66 3.24 2.57
N LEU A 89 -3.46 2.39 1.56
CA LEU A 89 -4.55 1.64 0.92
C LEU A 89 -5.33 0.75 1.92
N GLY A 90 -4.73 0.45 3.08
CA GLY A 90 -5.41 -0.21 4.19
C GLY A 90 -6.63 0.54 4.73
N MET A 91 -6.77 1.84 4.45
CA MET A 91 -7.90 2.62 4.93
C MET A 91 -9.27 2.13 4.45
N ALA A 92 -9.32 1.43 3.31
CA ALA A 92 -10.55 0.78 2.84
C ALA A 92 -11.03 -0.32 3.80
N ARG A 93 -10.13 -0.83 4.66
CA ARG A 93 -10.40 -1.83 5.70
C ARG A 93 -10.54 -1.23 7.10
N ALA A 94 -10.30 0.07 7.26
CA ALA A 94 -10.45 0.75 8.55
C ALA A 94 -11.91 1.14 8.79
N GLU A 95 -12.35 1.13 10.05
CA GLU A 95 -13.57 1.82 10.45
C GLU A 95 -13.38 3.32 10.13
N GLN A 96 -14.07 3.87 9.13
CA GLN A 96 -13.76 5.19 8.55
C GLN A 96 -14.25 6.37 9.43
N ARG A 97 -13.89 6.39 10.72
CA ARG A 97 -14.28 7.44 11.68
C ARG A 97 -13.51 8.75 11.51
N PHE A 98 -12.34 8.69 10.86
CA PHE A 98 -11.46 9.83 10.61
C PHE A 98 -11.06 9.85 9.13
N VAL A 99 -10.79 11.04 8.58
CA VAL A 99 -10.44 11.18 7.16
C VAL A 99 -8.94 11.11 6.89
N SER A 100 -8.10 11.18 7.94
CA SER A 100 -6.64 11.10 7.85
C SER A 100 -5.97 10.57 9.13
N LYS A 101 -4.72 10.09 8.99
CA LYS A 101 -3.84 9.73 10.12
C LYS A 101 -3.66 10.90 11.09
N ALA A 102 -3.38 12.10 10.58
CA ALA A 102 -3.12 13.28 11.40
C ALA A 102 -4.33 13.68 12.26
N GLU A 103 -5.52 13.70 11.66
CA GLU A 103 -6.77 13.97 12.38
C GLU A 103 -7.05 12.89 13.43
N CYS A 104 -6.90 11.61 13.07
CA CYS A 104 -7.08 10.50 13.99
C CYS A 104 -6.16 10.63 15.21
N LEU A 105 -4.86 10.86 15.01
CA LEU A 105 -3.91 11.03 16.12
C LEU A 105 -4.19 12.29 16.95
N ALA A 106 -4.63 13.38 16.34
CA ALA A 106 -4.97 14.62 17.05
C ALA A 106 -6.23 14.50 17.91
N ALA A 107 -7.14 13.59 17.57
CA ALA A 107 -8.36 13.32 18.33
C ALA A 107 -8.12 12.45 19.58
N HIS A 108 -6.97 11.80 19.70
CA HIS A 108 -6.64 10.88 20.80
C HIS A 108 -5.70 11.51 21.83
N ALA A 109 -5.75 10.96 23.04
CA ALA A 109 -4.75 11.19 24.07
C ALA A 109 -3.36 10.79 23.55
N PRO A 110 -2.27 11.41 24.04
CA PRO A 110 -0.93 11.07 23.60
C PRO A 110 -0.60 9.58 23.82
N ASP A 111 0.12 8.99 22.87
CA ASP A 111 0.64 7.63 22.98
C ASP A 111 1.49 7.49 24.26
N PRO A 112 1.05 6.67 25.24
CA PRO A 112 1.79 6.52 26.49
C PRO A 112 3.15 5.82 26.29
N SER A 113 3.41 5.20 25.14
CA SER A 113 4.70 4.59 24.82
C SER A 113 5.76 5.59 24.33
N LYS A 114 5.38 6.83 23.99
CA LYS A 114 6.32 7.86 23.53
C LYS A 114 7.17 8.48 24.64
N THR A 115 6.81 8.30 25.91
CA THR A 115 7.60 8.78 27.05
C THR A 115 8.80 7.91 27.37
N GLU A 116 8.81 6.67 26.88
CA GLU A 116 9.95 5.76 27.02
C GLU A 116 10.89 5.92 25.83
N LYS A 117 12.20 5.87 26.10
CA LYS A 117 13.21 5.85 25.03
C LYS A 117 13.06 4.54 24.28
N GLN A 118 12.31 4.56 23.17
CA GLN A 118 12.10 3.36 22.35
C GLN A 118 13.45 2.84 21.86
N ALA A 119 13.64 1.53 21.99
CA ALA A 119 14.78 0.86 21.38
C ALA A 119 14.70 1.04 19.87
N LEU A 120 15.86 1.22 19.23
CA LEU A 120 15.94 1.25 17.77
C LEU A 120 15.46 -0.08 17.21
N LEU A 121 14.79 -0.02 16.08
CA LEU A 121 14.34 -1.20 15.34
C LEU A 121 15.54 -1.87 14.65
N PRO A 122 15.61 -3.21 14.64
CA PRO A 122 16.74 -3.89 14.04
C PRO A 122 16.80 -3.65 12.54
N TRP A 123 18.01 -3.48 12.00
CA TRP A 123 18.19 -3.44 10.54
C TRP A 123 18.01 -4.84 9.93
N THR A 124 17.09 -4.99 8.98
CA THR A 124 16.77 -6.27 8.34
C THR A 124 17.06 -6.28 6.84
N GLN A 125 17.45 -7.44 6.31
CA GLN A 125 17.72 -7.63 4.88
C GLN A 125 16.45 -7.92 4.06
N GLY A 126 15.34 -8.25 4.72
CA GLY A 126 14.13 -8.75 4.08
C GLY A 126 14.24 -10.22 3.66
N ARG A 127 13.09 -10.89 3.56
CA ARG A 127 12.96 -12.30 3.16
C ARG A 127 12.24 -12.43 1.82
N ASP A 128 12.75 -11.77 0.79
CA ASP A 128 12.12 -11.73 -0.54
C ASP A 128 12.41 -12.96 -1.42
N GLY A 129 12.34 -14.16 -0.85
CA GLY A 129 12.64 -15.41 -1.59
C GLY A 129 11.72 -15.65 -2.79
N ASN A 130 10.49 -15.12 -2.74
CA ASN A 130 9.49 -15.23 -3.79
C ASN A 130 9.44 -14.02 -4.73
N ARG A 131 10.31 -13.02 -4.54
CA ARG A 131 10.38 -11.81 -5.38
C ARG A 131 9.03 -11.09 -5.44
N LEU A 132 8.48 -10.77 -4.25
CA LEU A 132 7.21 -10.10 -4.02
C LEU A 132 7.36 -8.70 -3.40
N CYS A 133 8.59 -8.28 -3.05
CA CYS A 133 8.80 -6.95 -2.49
C CYS A 133 8.34 -5.85 -3.47
N GLY A 134 7.52 -4.93 -2.96
CA GLY A 134 6.93 -3.82 -3.71
C GLY A 134 5.68 -4.20 -4.50
N ILE A 135 5.41 -5.48 -4.75
CA ILE A 135 4.21 -5.93 -5.50
C ILE A 135 2.95 -5.83 -4.63
N TYR A 136 2.98 -6.40 -3.43
CA TYR A 136 1.87 -6.34 -2.47
C TYR A 136 2.07 -5.26 -1.40
N GLY A 137 2.86 -4.25 -1.73
CA GLY A 137 3.28 -3.21 -0.81
C GLY A 137 4.70 -3.39 -0.28
N TRP A 138 5.18 -2.33 0.37
CA TRP A 138 6.50 -2.21 0.95
C TRP A 138 6.44 -2.68 2.39
N ARG A 139 6.74 -3.97 2.61
CA ARG A 139 6.77 -4.58 3.94
C ARG A 139 8.21 -4.84 4.34
N GLU A 140 8.62 -4.33 5.49
CA GLU A 140 10.01 -4.44 5.95
C GLU A 140 10.49 -5.89 6.05
N ASP A 141 9.68 -6.81 6.57
CA ASP A 141 10.08 -8.20 6.75
C ASP A 141 10.32 -8.95 5.42
N LEU A 142 9.72 -8.47 4.32
CA LEU A 142 9.95 -8.95 2.96
C LEU A 142 11.03 -8.16 2.24
N CYS A 143 10.92 -6.84 2.26
CA CYS A 143 11.72 -5.90 1.47
C CYS A 143 13.07 -5.55 2.08
N GLY A 144 13.20 -5.70 3.40
CA GLY A 144 14.30 -5.19 4.20
C GLY A 144 14.16 -3.70 4.51
N THR A 145 14.86 -3.25 5.54
CA THR A 145 14.78 -1.88 6.07
C THR A 145 15.07 -0.83 5.00
N GLN A 146 16.08 -1.06 4.15
CA GLN A 146 16.45 -0.07 3.13
C GLN A 146 15.30 0.21 2.15
N ARG A 147 14.78 -0.83 1.47
CA ARG A 147 13.72 -0.63 0.47
C ARG A 147 12.42 -0.18 1.11
N TYR A 148 12.13 -0.65 2.31
CA TYR A 148 10.96 -0.23 3.07
C TYR A 148 11.02 1.27 3.39
N CYS A 149 12.13 1.77 3.97
CA CYS A 149 12.27 3.19 4.29
C CYS A 149 12.36 4.05 3.02
N ASP A 150 13.11 3.62 2.00
CA ASP A 150 13.22 4.35 0.73
C ASP A 150 11.85 4.53 0.04
N ALA A 151 10.92 3.60 0.25
CA ALA A 151 9.58 3.65 -0.36
C ALA A 151 8.60 4.58 0.36
N VAL A 152 8.87 4.98 1.60
CA VAL A 152 7.96 5.83 2.40
C VAL A 152 7.65 7.14 1.67
N ASP A 153 8.63 7.75 1.03
CA ASP A 153 8.46 9.03 0.32
C ASP A 153 7.94 8.86 -1.12
N VAL A 154 8.00 7.64 -1.68
CA VAL A 154 7.72 7.38 -3.10
C VAL A 154 6.34 6.76 -3.30
N GLU A 155 5.96 5.80 -2.45
CA GLU A 155 4.67 5.10 -2.49
C GLU A 155 4.14 4.91 -1.06
N PRO A 156 3.89 6.00 -0.30
CA PRO A 156 3.43 5.93 1.09
C PRO A 156 2.15 5.10 1.24
N GLU A 157 1.27 5.12 0.24
CA GLU A 157 0.01 4.39 0.28
C GLU A 157 0.18 2.87 0.27
N LEU A 158 1.32 2.39 -0.23
CA LEU A 158 1.71 0.98 -0.31
C LEU A 158 2.55 0.52 0.89
N GLY A 159 2.87 1.43 1.81
CA GLY A 159 3.48 1.11 3.09
C GLY A 159 2.45 0.68 4.14
N ASP A 160 2.87 0.71 5.40
CA ASP A 160 2.01 0.49 6.56
C ASP A 160 1.61 1.80 7.27
N GLY A 161 2.10 2.95 6.79
CA GLY A 161 1.77 4.28 7.32
C GLY A 161 2.47 4.59 8.65
N ARG A 162 3.43 3.76 9.08
CA ARG A 162 4.12 3.89 10.38
C ARG A 162 5.00 5.13 10.46
N PHE A 163 5.61 5.52 9.35
CA PHE A 163 6.51 6.66 9.23
C PHE A 163 5.93 7.69 8.26
N ASP A 164 6.15 8.96 8.55
CA ASP A 164 5.72 10.07 7.68
C ASP A 164 6.81 10.47 6.67
N SER A 165 8.04 9.96 6.83
CA SER A 165 9.13 10.17 5.89
C SER A 165 10.19 9.05 5.93
N ALA A 166 10.98 8.93 4.87
CA ALA A 166 12.14 8.03 4.85
C ALA A 166 13.17 8.37 5.94
N ASP A 167 13.42 9.66 6.20
CA ASP A 167 14.35 10.11 7.25
C ASP A 167 13.88 9.68 8.65
N GLU A 168 12.59 9.82 8.95
CA GLU A 168 12.00 9.33 10.20
C GLU A 168 12.14 7.81 10.30
N CYS A 169 11.86 7.09 9.21
CA CYS A 169 12.03 5.64 9.14
C CYS A 169 13.46 5.24 9.47
N TYR A 170 14.46 5.83 8.81
CA TYR A 170 15.87 5.51 9.07
C TYR A 170 16.32 5.88 10.48
N ALA A 171 15.85 7.00 11.03
CA ALA A 171 16.17 7.42 12.40
C ALA A 171 15.61 6.47 13.47
N ALA A 172 14.52 5.75 13.15
CA ALA A 172 13.93 4.76 14.04
C ALA A 172 14.65 3.40 14.03
N HIS A 173 15.60 3.18 13.11
CA HIS A 173 16.32 1.92 12.95
C HIS A 173 17.76 1.98 13.46
N GLU A 174 18.30 0.81 13.78
CA GLU A 174 19.72 0.62 13.97
C GLU A 174 20.49 1.03 12.69
N PRO A 175 21.73 1.53 12.83
CA PRO A 175 22.54 1.87 11.67
C PRO A 175 22.73 0.68 10.74
N ARG A 176 22.75 0.94 9.43
CA ARG A 176 23.05 -0.08 8.42
C ARG A 176 24.34 -0.83 8.74
N PRO A 177 24.34 -2.16 8.78
CA PRO A 177 25.54 -2.95 9.04
C PRO A 177 26.69 -2.66 8.07
N VAL A 178 27.91 -2.64 8.60
CA VAL A 178 29.13 -2.47 7.80
C VAL A 178 29.29 -3.65 6.84
N GLY A 179 29.59 -3.37 5.57
CA GLY A 179 29.74 -4.41 4.54
C GLY A 179 28.43 -4.89 3.94
N TRP A 180 27.28 -4.32 4.34
CA TRP A 180 26.02 -4.58 3.66
C TRP A 180 26.06 -4.03 2.23
N THR A 181 26.38 -4.89 1.27
CA THR A 181 26.37 -4.53 -0.15
C THR A 181 24.93 -4.27 -0.55
N ALA A 182 24.67 -3.07 -1.06
CA ALA A 182 23.35 -2.66 -1.53
C ALA A 182 22.98 -3.38 -2.83
N ARG A 183 22.86 -4.71 -2.78
CA ARG A 183 22.46 -5.55 -3.93
C ARG A 183 21.09 -5.12 -4.48
N ASN A 184 20.28 -4.44 -3.67
CA ASN A 184 18.92 -4.03 -3.99
C ASN A 184 18.69 -2.55 -3.66
N LYS A 185 19.43 -1.62 -4.32
CA LYS A 185 19.11 -0.17 -4.28
C LYS A 185 17.85 0.19 -5.08
N SER A 186 17.28 -0.78 -5.78
CA SER A 186 16.16 -0.52 -6.65
C SER A 186 14.87 -0.46 -5.83
N LEU A 187 14.20 0.70 -5.89
CA LEU A 187 12.79 0.81 -5.56
C LEU A 187 11.89 0.18 -6.65
N ARG A 188 12.47 -0.35 -7.73
CA ARG A 188 11.71 -1.16 -8.68
C ARG A 188 11.30 -2.47 -8.04
N MET A 189 10.08 -2.91 -8.31
CA MET A 189 9.56 -4.19 -7.86
C MET A 189 10.40 -5.35 -8.39
N ALA A 190 10.48 -6.44 -7.63
CA ALA A 190 11.25 -7.59 -8.07
C ALA A 190 10.60 -8.24 -9.31
N TRP A 191 11.39 -8.47 -10.36
CA TRP A 191 10.91 -9.20 -11.54
C TRP A 191 10.44 -10.61 -11.15
N HIS A 192 9.17 -10.94 -11.41
CA HIS A 192 8.57 -12.24 -11.07
C HIS A 192 8.44 -13.12 -12.31
N PHE A 193 8.96 -14.34 -12.24
CA PHE A 193 8.93 -15.27 -13.35
C PHE A 193 7.76 -16.24 -13.27
N GLN A 194 7.09 -16.44 -14.40
CA GLN A 194 6.15 -17.53 -14.57
C GLN A 194 6.88 -18.77 -15.11
N HIS A 195 7.16 -19.74 -14.26
CA HIS A 195 7.93 -20.92 -14.68
C HIS A 195 7.09 -21.98 -15.43
N SER A 196 5.77 -21.83 -15.53
CA SER A 196 4.90 -22.84 -16.14
C SER A 196 4.14 -22.30 -17.36
N PRO A 197 4.36 -22.87 -18.56
CA PRO A 197 3.57 -22.56 -19.76
C PRO A 197 2.06 -22.73 -19.54
N ARG A 198 1.67 -23.70 -18.71
CA ARG A 198 0.26 -23.94 -18.35
C ARG A 198 -0.34 -22.76 -17.59
N ILE A 199 0.40 -22.16 -16.66
CA ILE A 199 -0.12 -21.00 -15.92
C ILE A 199 -0.16 -19.77 -16.82
N ARG A 200 0.84 -19.56 -17.68
CA ARG A 200 0.80 -18.47 -18.68
C ARG A 200 -0.45 -18.59 -19.56
N GLN A 201 -0.70 -19.78 -20.11
CA GLN A 201 -1.89 -20.03 -20.91
C GLN A 201 -3.17 -19.78 -20.12
N TRP A 202 -3.26 -20.28 -18.88
CA TRP A 202 -4.41 -20.04 -18.02
C TRP A 202 -4.65 -18.54 -17.75
N CYS A 203 -3.60 -17.75 -17.50
CA CYS A 203 -3.72 -16.32 -17.29
C CYS A 203 -4.26 -15.58 -18.52
N VAL A 204 -3.78 -15.95 -19.71
CA VAL A 204 -4.29 -15.40 -20.98
C VAL A 204 -5.76 -15.79 -21.19
N GLU A 205 -6.11 -17.06 -21.00
CA GLU A 205 -7.48 -17.56 -21.19
C GLU A 205 -8.49 -16.95 -20.21
N GLN A 206 -8.09 -16.77 -18.95
CA GLN A 206 -8.95 -16.20 -17.91
C GLN A 206 -8.96 -14.67 -17.92
N ARG A 207 -8.18 -14.01 -18.79
CA ARG A 207 -7.93 -12.57 -18.73
C ARG A 207 -7.54 -12.12 -17.32
N PHE A 208 -6.69 -12.93 -16.68
CA PHE A 208 -6.34 -12.79 -15.27
C PHE A 208 -4.94 -12.19 -15.15
N TRP A 209 -4.88 -10.91 -14.76
CA TRP A 209 -3.67 -10.09 -14.77
C TRP A 209 -3.09 -9.95 -13.36
N HIS A 210 -2.73 -11.08 -12.76
CA HIS A 210 -2.18 -11.15 -11.41
C HIS A 210 -0.67 -11.45 -11.45
N ILE A 211 0.11 -11.05 -10.44
CA ILE A 211 1.57 -11.31 -10.43
C ILE A 211 1.91 -12.81 -10.48
N ALA A 212 0.98 -13.68 -10.09
CA ALA A 212 1.07 -15.12 -10.24
C ALA A 212 1.07 -15.60 -11.72
N CYS A 213 1.01 -14.67 -12.68
CA CYS A 213 1.17 -14.85 -14.12
C CYS A 213 2.55 -14.37 -14.62
N GLY A 214 3.42 -13.93 -13.71
CA GLY A 214 4.70 -13.30 -14.01
C GLY A 214 4.55 -11.81 -14.29
N THR A 215 5.66 -11.07 -14.24
CA THR A 215 5.69 -9.63 -14.48
C THR A 215 5.12 -9.26 -15.84
N GLU A 216 5.46 -10.01 -16.90
CA GLU A 216 4.93 -9.74 -18.25
C GLU A 216 3.41 -9.91 -18.31
N GLY A 217 2.88 -11.02 -17.79
CA GLY A 217 1.44 -11.27 -17.78
C GLY A 217 0.70 -10.25 -16.92
N TYR A 218 1.21 -9.93 -15.74
CA TYR A 218 0.64 -8.88 -14.89
C TYR A 218 0.60 -7.52 -15.61
N CYS A 219 1.71 -7.10 -16.23
CA CYS A 219 1.76 -5.81 -16.92
C CYS A 219 0.95 -5.77 -18.23
N GLU A 220 0.71 -6.90 -18.91
CA GLU A 220 -0.14 -6.96 -20.11
C GLU A 220 -1.58 -6.54 -19.83
N GLY A 221 -2.09 -6.77 -18.62
CA GLY A 221 -3.45 -6.38 -18.23
C GLY A 221 -3.73 -4.88 -18.38
N TYR A 222 -2.72 -4.04 -18.21
CA TYR A 222 -2.87 -2.59 -18.25
C TYR A 222 -3.27 -2.04 -19.62
N ASP A 223 -2.87 -2.70 -20.70
CA ASP A 223 -3.23 -2.28 -22.07
C ASP A 223 -4.48 -3.01 -22.59
N ILE A 224 -4.87 -4.13 -21.96
CA ILE A 224 -5.96 -5.00 -22.45
C ILE A 224 -7.26 -4.76 -21.68
N ASP A 225 -7.16 -4.67 -20.35
CA ASP A 225 -8.30 -4.66 -19.44
C ASP A 225 -7.93 -3.96 -18.14
N PHE A 226 -7.65 -2.67 -18.27
CA PHE A 226 -7.20 -1.80 -17.19
C PHE A 226 -8.06 -1.94 -15.92
N ASN A 227 -9.38 -2.04 -16.07
CA ASN A 227 -10.34 -2.14 -14.96
C ASN A 227 -10.20 -3.42 -14.13
N ASN A 228 -9.54 -4.45 -14.67
CA ASN A 228 -9.26 -5.71 -13.99
C ASN A 228 -7.81 -5.79 -13.47
N THR A 229 -7.09 -4.66 -13.46
CA THR A 229 -5.79 -4.51 -12.80
C THR A 229 -5.93 -3.87 -11.42
N ASP A 230 -4.84 -3.78 -10.66
CA ASP A 230 -4.77 -2.98 -9.45
C ASP A 230 -4.63 -1.46 -9.72
N ALA A 231 -4.70 -1.05 -11.00
CA ALA A 231 -4.76 0.33 -11.45
C ALA A 231 -3.59 1.20 -10.94
N ARG A 232 -2.45 0.56 -10.66
CA ARG A 232 -1.26 1.20 -10.11
C ARG A 232 -0.47 1.95 -11.18
N PHE A 233 -0.43 1.41 -12.39
CA PHE A 233 0.30 1.98 -13.54
C PHE A 233 -0.66 2.53 -14.59
N GLU A 234 -0.22 3.48 -15.41
CA GLU A 234 -1.06 4.05 -16.49
C GLU A 234 -1.04 3.20 -17.77
N SER A 235 -0.04 2.33 -17.91
CA SER A 235 0.15 1.49 -19.10
C SER A 235 1.04 0.29 -18.78
N ARG A 236 1.07 -0.68 -19.70
CA ARG A 236 2.03 -1.79 -19.64
C ARG A 236 3.48 -1.30 -19.57
N ALA A 237 3.83 -0.27 -20.34
CA ALA A 237 5.20 0.24 -20.39
C ALA A 237 5.61 0.84 -19.04
N ALA A 238 4.74 1.65 -18.43
CA ALA A 238 4.94 2.19 -17.08
C ALA A 238 5.05 1.06 -16.04
N CYS A 239 4.19 0.05 -16.15
CA CYS A 239 4.26 -1.14 -15.29
C CYS A 239 5.63 -1.83 -15.40
N LEU A 240 6.11 -2.12 -16.62
CA LEU A 240 7.39 -2.80 -16.83
C LEU A 240 8.60 -1.99 -16.34
N ASP A 241 8.60 -0.65 -16.50
CA ASP A 241 9.69 0.20 -16.00
C ASP A 241 9.76 0.24 -14.45
N ALA A 242 8.63 -0.01 -13.79
CA ALA A 242 8.55 -0.13 -12.35
C ALA A 242 9.11 -1.46 -11.82
N PHE A 243 9.48 -2.42 -12.68
CA PHE A 243 10.14 -3.67 -12.29
C PHE A 243 11.65 -3.63 -12.53
N GLU A 244 12.39 -4.38 -11.71
CA GLU A 244 13.80 -4.68 -11.95
C GLU A 244 14.01 -5.29 -13.33
N ASP A 245 15.19 -5.06 -13.92
CA ASP A 245 15.50 -5.60 -15.24
C ASP A 245 15.35 -7.13 -15.28
N ARG A 246 14.75 -7.64 -16.36
CA ARG A 246 14.57 -9.08 -16.57
C ARG A 246 15.94 -9.80 -16.48
N PRO A 247 16.12 -10.72 -15.50
CA PRO A 247 17.39 -11.44 -15.32
C PRO A 247 17.83 -12.19 -16.58
N MET A 248 19.13 -12.11 -16.90
CA MET A 248 19.68 -12.66 -18.16
C MET A 248 19.68 -14.19 -18.25
N MET A 249 19.65 -14.92 -17.13
CA MET A 249 19.76 -16.39 -17.12
C MET A 249 18.66 -17.11 -17.91
N ASP A 250 17.55 -16.43 -18.19
CA ASP A 250 16.41 -17.00 -18.93
C ASP A 250 16.39 -16.70 -20.43
N ARG A 251 17.27 -15.83 -20.96
CA ARG A 251 17.37 -15.66 -22.43
C ARG A 251 17.92 -16.91 -23.12
N VAL A 252 18.70 -17.73 -22.40
CA VAL A 252 19.33 -18.94 -22.93
C VAL A 252 18.31 -20.08 -23.06
N ASN A 253 17.42 -20.24 -22.08
CA ASN A 253 16.41 -21.31 -22.06
C ASN A 253 15.21 -21.09 -23.00
N GLU A 254 15.04 -19.89 -23.54
CA GLU A 254 13.99 -19.54 -24.50
C GLU A 254 14.44 -19.80 -25.95
N VAL A 255 15.73 -19.65 -26.23
CA VAL A 255 16.34 -19.98 -27.54
C VAL A 255 16.40 -21.50 -27.77
N GLU A 256 16.52 -22.31 -26.72
CA GLU A 256 16.58 -23.79 -26.82
C GLU A 256 15.20 -24.47 -26.94
N ARG A 257 14.10 -23.71 -26.96
CA ARG A 257 12.71 -24.22 -27.03
C ARG A 257 11.95 -23.83 -28.31
N HIS A 258 12.65 -23.28 -29.29
CA HIS A 258 12.17 -23.04 -30.66
C HIS A 258 13.04 -23.78 -31.67
#